data_AF-A0A1E3PN67-F1
#
_entry.id   AF-A0A1E3PN67-F1
#
_cell.length_a   1.000
_cell.length_b   1.000
_cell.length_c   1.000
_cell.angle_alpha   90.00
_cell.angle_beta   90.00
_cell.angle_gamma   90.00
#
_symmetry.space_group_name_H-M   'P 1'
#
loop_
_entity.id
_entity.type
_entity.pdbx_description
1 polymer ?
#
loop_
_entity_poly.entity_id
_entity_poly.type
_entity_poly.pdbx_seq_one_letter_code
_entity_poly.pdbx_strand_id
1 'polypeptide(L)'
;PLEPVEPLVRSENAWTPRLKKEKEVNPSEITSETRMAPEIVQRKVNSLLNKMTLEKFDKISGQILDIAAQSKYEDDGRTLRQVIELTFAKATDEAHWSSMYARFCQKMQEEIDPQIQDRSILDKEGLPVRSNMLFRKYLLSRCQAEFEKGWVDKIPTHDETTPTDAQSMSEDYYKAAAAKRRGLGLIKFIGELYMLDMITERIMHGCIQRLLMTETGPGEDPSEDLIESLSKLLTTIGEKLDASCRMTDWLEGYYAKMDKLTKSPTLPPRLRFMLMDVIDLRKHHWQSKNKEKGPKTIAEVHEDAAKAEQQKETARQQMQKNTSGRNNS
;
A
#
# COMPACT_ATOMS: atom_id res chain seq x y z
N PRO A 1 -48.68 9.21 -19.76
CA PRO A 1 -47.78 10.37 -19.56
C PRO A 1 -47.10 10.23 -18.20
N LEU A 2 -45.78 10.02 -18.16
CA LEU A 2 -45.03 9.98 -16.91
C LEU A 2 -45.05 11.38 -16.29
N GLU A 3 -45.35 11.46 -14.99
CA GLU A 3 -45.39 12.73 -14.26
C GLU A 3 -44.02 13.43 -14.31
N PRO A 4 -43.99 14.76 -14.49
CA PRO A 4 -42.75 15.52 -14.55
C PRO A 4 -42.07 15.48 -13.17
N VAL A 5 -40.89 14.84 -13.12
CA VAL A 5 -40.06 14.77 -11.92
C VAL A 5 -39.46 16.14 -11.66
N GLU A 6 -39.73 16.71 -10.48
CA GLU A 6 -39.16 17.99 -10.07
C GLU A 6 -37.62 17.91 -9.98
N PRO A 7 -36.89 18.92 -10.50
CA PRO A 7 -35.44 18.93 -10.47
C PRO A 7 -34.91 19.08 -9.04
N LEU A 8 -33.88 18.28 -8.72
CA LEU A 8 -33.23 18.28 -7.41
C LEU A 8 -32.71 19.68 -7.04
N VAL A 9 -33.12 20.18 -5.87
CA VAL A 9 -32.64 21.43 -5.29
C VAL A 9 -31.16 21.28 -4.95
N ARG A 10 -30.31 22.14 -5.51
CA ARG A 10 -28.87 22.16 -5.19
C ARG A 10 -28.68 22.73 -3.78
N SER A 11 -27.91 22.03 -2.95
CA SER A 11 -27.56 22.50 -1.61
C SER A 11 -26.63 23.73 -1.69
N GLU A 12 -26.67 24.60 -0.68
CA GLU A 12 -25.83 25.80 -0.61
C GLU A 12 -24.33 25.47 -0.64
N ASN A 13 -23.95 24.28 -0.17
CA ASN A 13 -22.58 23.76 -0.18
C ASN A 13 -22.30 22.77 -1.33
N ALA A 14 -23.09 22.81 -2.40
CA ALA A 14 -22.90 21.92 -3.54
C ALA A 14 -21.53 22.15 -4.20
N TRP A 15 -20.82 21.06 -4.52
CA TRP A 15 -19.57 21.15 -5.26
C TRP A 15 -19.80 21.83 -6.61
N THR A 16 -19.07 22.91 -6.88
CA THR A 16 -19.12 23.63 -8.16
C THR A 16 -17.88 23.30 -8.99
N PRO A 17 -18.02 22.73 -10.20
CA PRO A 17 -16.89 22.55 -11.11
C PRO A 17 -16.32 23.92 -11.49
N ARG A 18 -15.00 24.09 -11.40
CA ARG A 18 -14.33 25.23 -12.04
C ARG A 18 -14.47 25.06 -13.55
N LEU A 19 -15.32 25.87 -14.17
CA LEU A 19 -15.37 26.04 -15.62
C LEU A 19 -13.96 26.39 -16.13
N LYS A 20 -13.58 25.84 -17.30
CA LYS A 20 -12.29 25.94 -18.01
C LYS A 20 -11.70 27.36 -18.24
N LYS A 21 -12.18 28.41 -17.57
CA LYS A 21 -11.73 29.80 -17.73
C LYS A 21 -10.50 30.18 -16.91
N GLU A 22 -10.09 29.39 -15.92
CA GLU A 22 -8.73 29.53 -15.38
C GLU A 22 -7.80 28.68 -16.24
N LYS A 23 -6.94 29.35 -17.01
CA LYS A 23 -5.95 28.74 -17.91
C LYS A 23 -5.39 27.46 -17.30
N GLU A 24 -5.54 26.34 -18.02
CA GLU A 24 -4.74 25.14 -17.77
C GLU A 24 -3.28 25.56 -17.81
N VAL A 25 -2.67 25.74 -16.63
CA VAL A 25 -1.24 25.98 -16.52
C VAL A 25 -0.58 24.70 -17.01
N ASN A 26 -0.06 24.80 -18.24
CA ASN A 26 0.64 23.73 -18.93
C ASN A 26 1.81 23.27 -18.05
N PRO A 27 1.97 21.97 -17.76
CA PRO A 27 3.08 21.47 -16.91
C PRO A 27 4.47 21.87 -17.42
N SER A 28 4.56 22.26 -18.70
CA SER A 28 5.79 22.65 -19.39
C SER A 28 6.16 24.14 -19.25
N GLU A 29 5.34 24.98 -18.60
CA GLU A 29 5.61 26.42 -18.40
C GLU A 29 6.05 26.75 -16.95
N ILE A 30 6.88 25.90 -16.35
CA ILE A 30 7.44 26.16 -15.02
C ILE A 30 8.66 27.09 -15.17
N THR A 31 8.42 28.40 -15.23
CA THR A 31 9.44 29.43 -15.00
C THR A 31 9.48 29.83 -13.52
N SER A 32 10.58 30.45 -13.05
CA SER A 32 10.82 30.76 -11.63
C SER A 32 9.77 31.64 -10.94
N GLU A 33 8.85 32.24 -11.71
CA GLU A 33 7.74 33.10 -11.23
C GLU A 33 6.40 32.35 -11.06
N THR A 34 6.25 31.12 -11.55
CA THR A 34 4.98 30.37 -11.49
C THR A 34 5.06 29.16 -10.56
N ARG A 35 5.29 29.40 -9.26
CA ARG A 35 5.24 28.34 -8.25
C ARG A 35 3.78 27.95 -8.01
N MET A 36 3.48 26.66 -8.11
CA MET A 36 2.15 26.16 -7.80
C MET A 36 1.89 26.29 -6.30
N ALA A 37 0.78 26.91 -5.95
CA ALA A 37 0.31 26.96 -4.57
C ALA A 37 0.05 25.53 -4.04
N PRO A 38 0.19 25.28 -2.72
CA PRO A 38 0.02 23.94 -2.14
C PRO A 38 -1.32 23.27 -2.49
N GLU A 39 -2.40 24.03 -2.61
CA GLU A 39 -3.71 23.49 -3.01
C GLU A 39 -3.76 23.02 -4.47
N ILE A 40 -3.01 23.68 -5.35
CA ILE A 40 -2.91 23.30 -6.76
C ILE A 40 -2.07 22.04 -6.89
N VAL A 41 -0.94 21.97 -6.17
CA VAL A 41 -0.10 20.77 -6.06
C VAL A 41 -0.95 19.60 -5.58
N GLN A 42 -1.69 19.77 -4.47
CA GLN A 42 -2.54 18.71 -3.92
C GLN A 42 -3.56 18.18 -4.94
N ARG A 43 -4.28 19.07 -5.62
CA ARG A 43 -5.28 18.67 -6.62
C ARG A 43 -4.65 17.97 -7.82
N LYS A 44 -3.54 18.49 -8.36
CA LYS A 44 -2.86 17.90 -9.51
C LYS A 44 -2.28 16.53 -9.16
N VAL A 45 -1.55 16.42 -8.05
CA VAL A 45 -0.95 15.17 -7.58
C VAL A 45 -2.03 14.12 -7.30
N ASN A 46 -3.13 14.47 -6.62
CA ASN A 46 -4.24 13.53 -6.42
C ASN A 46 -4.87 13.06 -7.74
N SER A 47 -5.06 13.96 -8.70
CA SER A 47 -5.58 13.60 -10.04
C SER A 47 -4.64 12.66 -10.79
N LEU A 48 -3.33 12.85 -10.64
CA LEU A 48 -2.29 12.01 -11.23
C LEU A 48 -2.23 10.64 -10.56
N LEU A 49 -2.20 10.59 -9.22
CA LEU A 49 -2.21 9.35 -8.45
C LEU A 49 -3.47 8.51 -8.72
N ASN A 50 -4.64 9.15 -8.88
CA ASN A 50 -5.90 8.48 -9.27
C ASN A 50 -5.83 7.79 -10.65
N LYS A 51 -4.95 8.27 -11.53
CA LYS A 51 -4.76 7.75 -12.90
C LYS A 51 -3.54 6.83 -13.00
N MET A 52 -2.79 6.69 -11.90
CA MET A 52 -1.58 5.90 -11.85
C MET A 52 -1.93 4.42 -12.01
N THR A 53 -1.42 3.85 -13.09
CA THR A 53 -1.62 2.45 -13.50
C THR A 53 -0.29 1.95 -14.05
N LEU A 54 -0.10 0.63 -14.15
CA LEU A 54 1.14 0.06 -14.68
C LEU A 54 1.47 0.58 -16.08
N GLU A 55 0.46 0.77 -16.94
CA GLU A 55 0.64 1.25 -18.31
C GLU A 55 1.00 2.74 -18.39
N LYS A 56 0.45 3.54 -17.48
CA LYS A 56 0.67 5.00 -17.45
C LYS A 56 1.75 5.39 -16.46
N PHE A 57 2.45 4.42 -15.86
CA PHE A 57 3.35 4.62 -14.74
C PHE A 57 4.44 5.63 -15.08
N ASP A 58 5.18 5.42 -16.16
CA ASP A 58 6.32 6.29 -16.50
C ASP A 58 5.91 7.72 -16.80
N LYS A 59 4.81 7.89 -17.53
CA LYS A 59 4.28 9.21 -17.86
C LYS A 59 3.80 9.95 -16.63
N ILE A 60 3.03 9.29 -15.76
CA ILE A 60 2.44 9.92 -14.58
C ILE A 60 3.50 10.18 -13.51
N SER A 61 4.41 9.23 -13.29
CA SER A 61 5.53 9.41 -12.36
C SER A 61 6.42 10.59 -12.78
N GLY A 62 6.74 10.72 -14.07
CA GLY A 62 7.45 11.88 -14.61
C GLY A 62 6.72 13.21 -14.33
N GLN A 63 5.41 13.25 -14.57
CA GLN A 63 4.61 14.46 -14.28
C GLN A 63 4.59 14.85 -12.80
N ILE A 64 4.59 13.85 -11.89
CA ILE A 64 4.67 14.13 -10.45
C ILE A 64 6.09 14.59 -10.07
N LEU A 65 7.13 14.00 -10.68
CA LEU A 65 8.52 14.44 -10.50
C LEU A 65 8.73 15.88 -10.94
N ASP A 66 8.15 16.30 -12.07
CA ASP A 66 8.20 17.69 -12.54
C ASP A 66 7.56 18.65 -11.53
N ILE A 67 6.45 18.24 -10.90
CA ILE A 67 5.82 19.02 -9.83
C ILE A 67 6.72 19.05 -8.59
N ALA A 68 7.30 17.91 -8.19
CA ALA A 68 8.20 17.82 -7.05
C ALA A 68 9.50 18.63 -7.25
N ALA A 69 9.95 18.78 -8.50
CA ALA A 69 11.11 19.59 -8.87
C ALA A 69 10.96 21.06 -8.49
N GLN A 70 9.73 21.56 -8.26
CA GLN A 70 9.49 22.90 -7.70
C GLN A 70 10.23 23.11 -6.37
N SER A 71 10.43 22.05 -5.57
CA SER A 71 11.11 22.15 -4.28
C SER A 71 12.58 22.58 -4.37
N LYS A 72 13.19 22.64 -5.56
CA LYS A 72 14.53 23.24 -5.73
C LYS A 72 14.55 24.75 -5.43
N TYR A 73 13.40 25.39 -5.51
CA TYR A 73 13.24 26.82 -5.24
C TYR A 73 12.60 27.10 -3.87
N GLU A 74 12.42 26.06 -3.04
CA GLU A 74 11.85 26.13 -1.71
C GLU A 74 12.94 25.83 -0.68
N ASP A 75 12.99 26.59 0.42
CA ASP A 75 14.00 26.37 1.46
C ASP A 75 13.65 25.22 2.40
N ASP A 76 12.36 24.84 2.44
CA ASP A 76 11.81 23.82 3.32
C ASP A 76 11.42 22.53 2.56
N GLY A 77 11.64 22.45 1.24
CA GLY A 77 11.25 21.28 0.43
C GLY A 77 9.76 20.88 0.58
N ARG A 78 8.88 21.86 0.82
CA ARG A 78 7.46 21.64 1.12
C ARG A 78 6.72 20.84 0.07
N THR A 79 6.91 21.15 -1.21
CA THR A 79 6.21 20.46 -2.31
C THR A 79 6.58 18.99 -2.34
N LEU A 80 7.86 18.64 -2.16
CA LEU A 80 8.30 17.26 -2.05
C LEU A 80 7.66 16.54 -0.86
N ARG A 81 7.63 17.16 0.33
CA ARG A 81 6.94 16.58 1.50
C ARG A 81 5.46 16.32 1.23
N GLN A 82 4.80 17.27 0.56
CA GLN A 82 3.40 17.15 0.20
C GLN A 82 3.14 16.02 -0.80
N VAL A 83 4.01 15.86 -1.80
CA VAL A 83 3.93 14.74 -2.77
C VAL A 83 4.07 13.39 -2.06
N ILE A 84 5.05 13.27 -1.15
CA ILE A 84 5.24 12.05 -0.35
C ILE A 84 4.00 11.77 0.50
N GLU A 85 3.45 12.78 1.17
CA GLU A 85 2.25 12.64 1.99
C GLU A 85 1.03 12.13 1.21
N LEU A 86 0.77 12.70 0.03
CA LEU A 86 -0.34 12.28 -0.83
C LEU A 86 -0.13 10.86 -1.36
N THR A 87 1.11 10.50 -1.66
CA THR A 87 1.47 9.14 -2.08
C THR A 87 1.19 8.12 -0.96
N PHE A 88 1.55 8.43 0.29
CA PHE A 88 1.26 7.57 1.44
C PHE A 88 -0.25 7.47 1.71
N ALA A 89 -0.97 8.59 1.68
CA ALA A 89 -2.43 8.58 1.84
C ALA A 89 -3.09 7.65 0.80
N LYS A 90 -2.62 7.69 -0.45
CA LYS A 90 -3.09 6.80 -1.51
C LYS A 90 -2.69 5.34 -1.30
N ALA A 91 -1.41 5.08 -1.00
CA ALA A 91 -0.91 3.72 -0.84
C ALA A 91 -1.54 2.97 0.36
N THR A 92 -1.91 3.70 1.41
CA THR A 92 -2.59 3.16 2.58
C THR A 92 -4.08 2.90 2.34
N ASP A 93 -4.75 3.75 1.56
CA ASP A 93 -6.16 3.54 1.20
C ASP A 93 -6.34 2.47 0.11
N GLU A 94 -5.41 2.39 -0.86
CA GLU A 94 -5.48 1.51 -2.04
C GLU A 94 -4.42 0.41 -1.96
N ALA A 95 -4.45 -0.36 -0.87
CA ALA A 95 -3.43 -1.37 -0.54
C ALA A 95 -3.18 -2.41 -1.65
N HIS A 96 -4.14 -2.65 -2.56
CA HIS A 96 -3.92 -3.56 -3.69
C HIS A 96 -2.77 -3.08 -4.61
N TRP A 97 -2.59 -1.76 -4.76
CA TRP A 97 -1.57 -1.14 -5.61
C TRP A 97 -0.30 -0.72 -4.86
N SER A 98 -0.11 -1.16 -3.61
CA SER A 98 1.07 -0.81 -2.80
C SER A 98 2.41 -1.04 -3.50
N SER A 99 2.55 -2.11 -4.29
CA SER A 99 3.79 -2.39 -5.04
C SER A 99 4.08 -1.34 -6.11
N MET A 100 3.04 -0.81 -6.78
CA MET A 100 3.15 0.26 -7.75
C MET A 100 3.59 1.56 -7.08
N TYR A 101 2.98 1.90 -5.94
CA TYR A 101 3.37 3.09 -5.17
C TYR A 101 4.80 2.95 -4.62
N ALA A 102 5.24 1.75 -4.25
CA ALA A 102 6.59 1.52 -3.76
C ALA A 102 7.62 1.74 -4.88
N ARG A 103 7.34 1.22 -6.10
CA ARG A 103 8.13 1.54 -7.29
C ARG A 103 8.14 3.03 -7.61
N PHE A 104 7.02 3.73 -7.40
CA PHE A 104 6.99 5.18 -7.57
C PHE A 104 7.89 5.90 -6.55
N CYS A 105 7.87 5.49 -5.28
CA CYS A 105 8.79 6.02 -4.28
C CYS A 105 10.26 5.72 -4.63
N GLN A 106 10.56 4.54 -5.17
CA GLN A 106 11.90 4.21 -5.65
C GLN A 106 12.34 5.15 -6.77
N LYS A 107 11.50 5.32 -7.80
CA LYS A 107 11.77 6.25 -8.91
C LYS A 107 11.98 7.68 -8.40
N MET A 108 11.17 8.13 -7.43
CA MET A 108 11.39 9.42 -6.79
C MET A 108 12.74 9.51 -6.06
N GLN A 109 13.18 8.45 -5.38
CA GLN A 109 14.48 8.46 -4.71
C GLN A 109 15.66 8.51 -5.69
N GLU A 110 15.53 7.87 -6.85
CA GLU A 110 16.57 7.75 -7.88
C GLU A 110 16.66 8.98 -8.80
N GLU A 111 15.52 9.58 -9.17
CA GLU A 111 15.44 10.67 -10.15
C GLU A 111 15.24 12.07 -9.53
N ILE A 112 15.29 12.18 -8.20
CA ILE A 112 15.15 13.48 -7.52
C ILE A 112 16.26 14.46 -7.91
N ASP A 113 15.87 15.69 -8.27
CA ASP A 113 16.79 16.76 -8.66
C ASP A 113 17.86 17.00 -7.55
N PRO A 114 19.17 16.93 -7.88
CA PRO A 114 20.25 17.13 -6.92
C PRO A 114 20.24 18.47 -6.18
N GLN A 115 19.58 19.48 -6.75
CA GLN A 115 19.48 20.83 -6.18
C GLN A 115 18.43 20.93 -5.06
N ILE A 116 17.52 19.96 -4.94
CA ILE A 116 16.52 19.96 -3.89
C ILE A 116 17.20 19.71 -2.54
N GLN A 117 16.96 20.62 -1.60
CA GLN A 117 17.49 20.58 -0.25
C GLN A 117 16.44 21.08 0.74
N ASP A 118 16.56 20.66 2.00
CA ASP A 118 15.82 21.25 3.11
C ASP A 118 16.83 21.85 4.09
N ARG A 119 16.79 23.18 4.27
CA ARG A 119 17.71 23.88 5.18
C ARG A 119 17.48 23.55 6.65
N SER A 120 16.29 23.07 7.00
CA SER A 120 15.96 22.69 8.38
C SER A 120 16.55 21.33 8.78
N ILE A 121 16.96 20.51 7.81
CA ILE A 121 17.49 19.17 8.05
C ILE A 121 18.98 19.15 7.74
N LEU A 122 19.78 19.07 8.80
CA LEU A 122 21.24 19.00 8.68
C LEU A 122 21.73 17.54 8.70
N ASP A 123 22.86 17.30 8.04
CA ASP A 123 23.64 16.07 8.15
C ASP A 123 24.56 16.10 9.39
N LYS A 124 25.46 15.12 9.49
CA LYS A 124 26.38 15.02 10.64
C LYS A 124 27.47 16.09 10.60
N GLU A 125 27.70 16.65 9.41
CA GLU A 125 28.68 17.67 9.08
C GLU A 125 28.08 19.09 9.17
N GLY A 126 26.79 19.21 9.52
CA GLY A 126 26.09 20.49 9.67
C GLY A 126 25.63 21.11 8.35
N LEU A 127 25.69 20.38 7.24
CA LEU A 127 25.24 20.81 5.92
C LEU A 127 23.79 20.38 5.66
N PRO A 128 23.01 21.17 4.88
CA PRO A 128 21.66 20.78 4.48
C PRO A 128 21.67 19.46 3.69
N VAL A 129 20.80 18.53 4.08
CA VAL A 129 20.63 17.26 3.37
C VAL A 129 19.99 17.52 2.01
N ARG A 130 20.52 16.87 0.96
CA ARG A 130 20.08 17.04 -0.42
C ARG A 130 19.54 15.74 -1.04
N SER A 131 18.72 15.90 -2.07
CA SER A 131 18.42 14.85 -3.07
C SER A 131 17.98 13.51 -2.44
N ASN A 132 18.61 12.40 -2.83
CA ASN A 132 18.29 11.03 -2.41
C ASN A 132 18.26 10.84 -0.88
N MET A 133 19.22 11.42 -0.16
CA MET A 133 19.30 11.33 1.30
C MET A 133 18.17 12.11 1.96
N LEU A 134 17.76 13.24 1.36
CA LEU A 134 16.63 14.01 1.84
C LEU A 134 15.33 13.23 1.64
N PHE A 135 15.13 12.66 0.46
CA PHE A 135 13.97 11.81 0.18
C PHE A 135 13.89 10.64 1.16
N ARG A 136 15.01 9.95 1.39
CA ARG A 136 15.06 8.85 2.36
C ARG A 136 14.72 9.30 3.78
N LYS A 137 15.21 10.46 4.23
CA LYS A 137 14.83 11.02 5.54
C LYS A 137 13.33 11.31 5.63
N TYR A 138 12.74 11.92 4.61
CA TYR A 138 11.30 12.16 4.55
C TYR A 138 10.47 10.88 4.53
N LEU A 139 10.89 9.89 3.73
CA LEU A 139 10.23 8.60 3.66
C LEU A 139 10.18 7.92 5.04
N LEU A 140 11.32 7.84 5.72
CA LEU A 140 11.42 7.21 7.04
C LEU A 140 10.62 7.98 8.10
N SER A 141 10.72 9.31 8.11
CA SER A 141 9.94 10.16 9.01
C SER A 141 8.43 9.99 8.78
N ARG A 142 8.00 9.88 7.52
CA ARG A 142 6.59 9.65 7.20
C ARG A 142 6.13 8.25 7.59
N CYS A 143 6.92 7.21 7.33
CA CYS A 143 6.62 5.85 7.81
C CYS A 143 6.42 5.83 9.33
N GLN A 144 7.30 6.50 10.07
CA GLN A 144 7.21 6.58 11.52
C GLN A 144 5.96 7.35 11.97
N ALA A 145 5.69 8.52 11.39
CA ALA A 145 4.51 9.31 11.72
C ALA A 145 3.19 8.56 11.43
N GLU A 146 3.08 7.87 10.29
CA GLU A 146 1.89 7.07 9.97
C GLU A 146 1.76 5.84 10.88
N PHE A 147 2.89 5.26 11.30
CA PHE A 147 2.89 4.13 12.22
C PHE A 147 2.48 4.53 13.65
N GLU A 148 2.94 5.69 14.13
CA GLU A 148 2.63 6.24 15.46
C GLU A 148 1.18 6.68 15.60
N LYS A 149 0.50 7.06 14.51
CA LYS A 149 -0.96 7.29 14.52
C LYS A 149 -1.72 6.08 15.06
N GLY A 150 -1.24 4.88 14.76
CA GLY A 150 -1.82 3.63 15.22
C GLY A 150 -3.27 3.40 14.76
N TRP A 151 -3.81 2.26 15.18
CA TRP A 151 -5.22 1.91 15.03
C TRP A 151 -5.59 0.91 16.12
N VAL A 152 -6.88 0.67 16.33
CA VAL A 152 -7.37 -0.35 17.26
C VAL A 152 -7.76 -1.60 16.47
N ASP A 153 -7.40 -2.78 16.97
CA ASP A 153 -7.67 -4.04 16.28
C ASP A 153 -9.15 -4.46 16.39
N LYS A 154 -9.65 -4.51 17.63
CA LYS A 154 -11.04 -4.79 17.94
C LYS A 154 -11.77 -3.47 18.17
N ILE A 155 -12.57 -3.10 17.19
CA ILE A 155 -13.43 -1.92 17.30
C ILE A 155 -14.63 -2.33 18.16
N PRO A 156 -14.89 -1.67 19.29
CA PRO A 156 -16.01 -2.01 20.15
C PRO A 156 -17.32 -1.96 19.35
N THR A 157 -18.01 -3.09 19.29
CA THR A 157 -19.40 -3.17 18.87
C THR A 157 -20.18 -3.35 20.16
N HIS A 158 -20.86 -2.30 20.63
CA HIS A 158 -21.59 -2.37 21.88
C HIS A 158 -23.05 -2.74 21.63
N ASP A 159 -23.60 -3.62 22.47
CA ASP A 159 -25.01 -4.02 22.52
C ASP A 159 -25.93 -2.81 22.64
N GLU A 160 -27.09 -2.89 21.97
CA GLU A 160 -28.14 -1.88 21.72
C GLU A 160 -28.82 -1.27 22.98
N THR A 161 -28.12 -1.04 24.10
CA THR A 161 -28.75 -0.72 25.39
C THR A 161 -28.54 0.72 25.91
N THR A 162 -27.81 1.58 25.20
CA THR A 162 -27.73 3.01 25.54
C THR A 162 -28.13 3.92 24.38
N PRO A 163 -29.18 4.75 24.52
CA PRO A 163 -29.69 5.64 23.48
C PRO A 163 -28.86 6.94 23.43
N THR A 164 -27.55 6.82 23.25
CA THR A 164 -26.70 7.96 22.86
C THR A 164 -26.58 7.93 21.34
N ASP A 165 -27.06 8.99 20.69
CA ASP A 165 -27.09 9.29 19.25
C ASP A 165 -26.47 8.21 18.34
N ALA A 166 -27.30 7.28 17.87
CA ALA A 166 -26.92 6.20 16.98
C ALA A 166 -26.15 6.67 15.73
N GLN A 167 -26.36 7.93 15.30
CA GLN A 167 -25.63 8.56 14.19
C GLN A 167 -24.18 8.89 14.55
N SER A 168 -23.92 9.57 15.68
CA SER A 168 -22.56 9.87 16.13
C SER A 168 -21.78 8.60 16.48
N MET A 169 -22.46 7.59 17.04
CA MET A 169 -21.83 6.30 17.36
C MET A 169 -21.50 5.46 16.11
N SER A 170 -22.32 5.56 15.06
CA SER A 170 -22.01 4.95 13.76
C SER A 170 -20.82 5.63 13.08
N GLU A 171 -20.70 6.96 13.17
CA GLU A 171 -19.58 7.70 12.58
C GLU A 171 -18.25 7.31 13.21
N ASP A 172 -18.19 7.16 14.54
CA ASP A 172 -16.97 6.79 15.24
C ASP A 172 -16.55 5.35 14.94
N TYR A 173 -17.51 4.44 14.79
CA TYR A 173 -17.25 3.09 14.27
C TYR A 173 -16.62 3.13 12.87
N TYR A 174 -17.20 3.89 11.92
CA TYR A 174 -16.65 4.00 10.56
C TYR A 174 -15.26 4.65 10.54
N LYS A 175 -15.00 5.64 11.40
CA LYS A 175 -13.67 6.25 11.54
C LYS A 175 -12.64 5.23 12.04
N ALA A 176 -12.99 4.45 13.07
CA ALA A 176 -12.12 3.40 13.60
C ALA A 176 -11.86 2.29 12.58
N ALA A 177 -12.89 1.86 11.84
CA ALA A 177 -12.76 0.88 10.76
C ALA A 177 -11.88 1.38 9.61
N ALA A 178 -12.04 2.65 9.22
CA ALA A 178 -11.19 3.28 8.22
C ALA A 178 -9.74 3.39 8.70
N ALA A 179 -9.51 3.70 9.99
CA ALA A 179 -8.17 3.74 10.58
C ALA A 179 -7.51 2.36 10.57
N LYS A 180 -8.24 1.29 10.95
CA LYS A 180 -7.75 -0.10 10.87
C LYS A 180 -7.40 -0.48 9.43
N ARG A 181 -8.29 -0.21 8.47
CA ARG A 181 -8.06 -0.49 7.04
C ARG A 181 -6.80 0.21 6.51
N ARG A 182 -6.62 1.51 6.82
CA ARG A 182 -5.43 2.26 6.44
C ARG A 182 -4.16 1.78 7.13
N GLY A 183 -4.24 1.40 8.41
CA GLY A 183 -3.11 0.82 9.15
C GLY A 183 -2.62 -0.50 8.57
N LEU A 184 -3.54 -1.38 8.19
CA LEU A 184 -3.19 -2.63 7.49
C LEU A 184 -2.63 -2.35 6.08
N GLY A 185 -3.21 -1.39 5.37
CA GLY A 185 -2.69 -0.92 4.08
C GLY A 185 -1.27 -0.34 4.19
N LEU A 186 -0.99 0.40 5.27
CA LEU A 186 0.34 0.92 5.59
C LEU A 186 1.35 -0.21 5.78
N ILE A 187 1.02 -1.25 6.56
CA ILE A 187 1.94 -2.37 6.77
C ILE A 187 2.25 -3.08 5.45
N LYS A 188 1.24 -3.29 4.60
CA LYS A 188 1.47 -3.87 3.27
C LYS A 188 2.40 -2.98 2.44
N PHE A 189 2.15 -1.67 2.43
CA PHE A 189 2.99 -0.72 1.70
C PHE A 189 4.44 -0.65 2.21
N ILE A 190 4.62 -0.65 3.53
CA ILE A 190 5.94 -0.73 4.16
C ILE A 190 6.66 -2.02 3.75
N GLY A 191 5.95 -3.16 3.68
CA GLY A 191 6.52 -4.41 3.17
C GLY A 191 7.06 -4.31 1.75
N GLU A 192 6.32 -3.65 0.85
CA GLU A 192 6.77 -3.40 -0.53
C GLU A 192 7.98 -2.45 -0.58
N LEU A 193 8.00 -1.40 0.26
CA LEU A 193 9.17 -0.50 0.39
C LEU A 193 10.42 -1.24 0.90
N TYR A 194 10.25 -2.21 1.80
CA TYR A 194 11.35 -3.03 2.30
C TYR A 194 11.94 -3.92 1.21
N MET A 195 11.10 -4.48 0.34
CA MET A 195 11.58 -5.27 -0.79
C MET A 195 12.49 -4.47 -1.71
N LEU A 196 12.28 -3.16 -1.82
CA LEU A 196 13.08 -2.21 -2.61
C LEU A 196 14.24 -1.53 -1.84
N ASP A 197 14.61 -2.02 -0.64
CA ASP A 197 15.71 -1.49 0.19
C ASP A 197 15.56 -0.01 0.61
N MET A 198 14.33 0.50 0.53
CA MET A 198 14.02 1.89 0.86
C MET A 198 13.88 2.13 2.36
N ILE A 199 13.59 1.07 3.12
CA ILE A 199 13.46 1.11 4.59
C ILE A 199 14.34 0.05 5.25
N THR A 200 14.51 0.18 6.56
CA THR A 200 15.37 -0.72 7.34
C THR A 200 14.56 -1.80 8.06
N GLU A 201 15.24 -2.88 8.41
CA GLU A 201 14.70 -3.99 9.19
C GLU A 201 14.10 -3.57 10.53
N ARG A 202 14.57 -2.47 11.13
CA ARG A 202 14.01 -1.92 12.37
C ARG A 202 12.55 -1.50 12.21
N ILE A 203 12.19 -0.89 11.07
CA ILE A 203 10.80 -0.51 10.80
C ILE A 203 9.96 -1.76 10.56
N MET A 204 10.53 -2.78 9.88
CA MET A 204 9.85 -4.04 9.65
C MET A 204 9.57 -4.82 10.94
N HIS A 205 10.55 -4.86 11.85
CA HIS A 205 10.38 -5.41 13.20
C HIS A 205 9.18 -4.78 13.89
N GLY A 206 9.07 -3.44 13.89
CA GLY A 206 7.93 -2.73 14.46
C GLY A 206 6.59 -3.15 13.83
N CYS A 207 6.52 -3.32 12.51
CA CYS A 207 5.31 -3.76 11.82
C CYS A 207 4.89 -5.18 12.19
N ILE A 208 5.83 -6.12 12.23
CA ILE A 208 5.55 -7.52 12.60
C ILE A 208 5.15 -7.60 14.07
N GLN A 209 5.85 -6.87 14.95
CA GLN A 209 5.49 -6.75 16.35
C GLN A 209 4.09 -6.18 16.51
N ARG A 210 3.71 -5.15 15.75
CA ARG A 210 2.36 -4.57 15.82
C ARG A 210 1.29 -5.58 15.42
N LEU A 211 1.54 -6.40 14.39
CA LEU A 211 0.59 -7.43 13.94
C LEU A 211 0.48 -8.60 14.93
N LEU A 212 1.60 -9.08 15.47
CA LEU A 212 1.64 -10.26 16.34
C LEU A 212 1.40 -9.97 17.82
N MET A 213 1.80 -8.79 18.29
CA MET A 213 1.80 -8.37 19.69
C MET A 213 0.80 -7.25 19.95
N THR A 214 -0.23 -7.11 19.11
CA THR A 214 -1.37 -6.27 19.49
C THR A 214 -1.88 -6.76 20.84
N GLU A 215 -2.04 -5.83 21.79
CA GLU A 215 -2.68 -6.08 23.07
C GLU A 215 -4.16 -6.39 22.83
N THR A 216 -4.44 -7.62 22.42
CA THR A 216 -5.75 -8.22 22.65
C THR A 216 -5.85 -8.49 24.14
N GLY A 217 -7.04 -8.33 24.72
CA GLY A 217 -7.25 -8.53 26.16
C GLY A 217 -6.73 -9.90 26.63
N PRO A 218 -6.51 -10.10 27.94
CA PRO A 218 -5.98 -11.35 28.45
C PRO A 218 -6.81 -12.55 27.96
N GLY A 219 -6.17 -13.42 27.15
CA GLY A 219 -6.79 -14.63 26.59
C GLY A 219 -7.47 -14.48 25.22
N GLU A 220 -7.40 -13.30 24.59
CA GLU A 220 -8.01 -13.07 23.28
C GLU A 220 -7.02 -13.21 22.13
N ASP A 221 -7.42 -13.92 21.07
CA ASP A 221 -6.63 -14.04 19.84
C ASP A 221 -6.75 -12.77 18.95
N PRO A 222 -5.73 -12.48 18.11
CA PRO A 222 -5.75 -11.36 17.16
C PRO A 222 -6.90 -11.48 16.15
N SER A 223 -7.40 -10.35 15.64
CA SER A 223 -8.44 -10.38 14.60
C SER A 223 -7.97 -11.09 13.32
N GLU A 224 -8.92 -11.60 12.55
CA GLU A 224 -8.66 -12.31 11.30
C GLU A 224 -7.83 -11.46 10.30
N ASP A 225 -8.13 -10.17 10.21
CA ASP A 225 -7.44 -9.23 9.32
C ASP A 225 -5.94 -9.11 9.64
N LEU A 226 -5.58 -9.11 10.94
CA LEU A 226 -4.17 -9.03 11.35
C LEU A 226 -3.41 -10.28 10.96
N ILE A 227 -4.02 -11.46 11.18
CA ILE A 227 -3.41 -12.75 10.83
C ILE A 227 -3.24 -12.84 9.31
N GLU A 228 -4.28 -12.49 8.55
CA GLU A 228 -4.17 -12.47 7.09
C GLU A 228 -3.10 -11.48 6.60
N SER A 229 -3.05 -10.28 7.19
CA SER A 229 -2.06 -9.27 6.83
C SER A 229 -0.64 -9.72 7.17
N LEU A 230 -0.45 -10.36 8.32
CA LEU A 230 0.83 -10.93 8.74
C LEU A 230 1.28 -12.04 7.79
N SER A 231 0.41 -12.99 7.50
CA SER A 231 0.75 -14.11 6.62
C SER A 231 1.11 -13.61 5.22
N LYS A 232 0.34 -12.66 4.67
CA LYS A 232 0.63 -12.02 3.37
C LYS A 232 1.97 -11.27 3.41
N LEU A 233 2.22 -10.50 4.46
CA LEU A 233 3.47 -9.76 4.64
C LEU A 233 4.67 -10.69 4.66
N LEU A 234 4.68 -11.68 5.57
CA LEU A 234 5.78 -12.64 5.72
C LEU A 234 5.99 -13.48 4.46
N THR A 235 4.94 -13.78 3.70
CA THR A 235 5.09 -14.46 2.39
C THR A 235 5.88 -13.60 1.40
N THR A 236 5.69 -12.28 1.41
CA THR A 236 6.40 -11.35 0.51
C THR A 236 7.84 -11.08 0.96
N ILE A 237 8.04 -10.75 2.23
CA ILE A 237 9.34 -10.23 2.73
C ILE A 237 10.19 -11.27 3.45
N GLY A 238 9.62 -12.44 3.74
CA GLY A 238 10.21 -13.39 4.67
C GLY A 238 11.56 -13.95 4.22
N GLU A 239 11.71 -14.24 2.92
CA GLU A 239 12.98 -14.65 2.31
C GLU A 239 14.10 -13.63 2.59
N LYS A 240 13.78 -12.34 2.42
CA LYS A 240 14.72 -11.23 2.64
C LYS A 240 15.02 -11.00 4.12
N LEU A 241 14.01 -11.15 4.99
CA LEU A 241 14.18 -11.02 6.44
C LEU A 241 15.05 -12.14 7.03
N ASP A 242 14.85 -13.38 6.59
CA ASP A 242 15.58 -14.56 7.09
C ASP A 242 17.05 -14.53 6.65
N ALA A 243 17.36 -13.87 5.53
CA ALA A 243 18.74 -13.60 5.11
C ALA A 243 19.47 -12.59 6.02
N SER A 244 18.75 -11.80 6.82
CA SER A 244 19.38 -10.85 7.74
C SER A 244 19.73 -11.50 9.08
N CYS A 245 21.02 -11.48 9.41
CA CYS A 245 21.52 -11.96 10.70
C CYS A 245 21.01 -11.15 11.90
N ARG A 246 20.54 -9.92 11.70
CA ARG A 246 20.04 -9.05 12.79
C ARG A 246 18.61 -9.38 13.21
N MET A 247 17.86 -10.03 12.31
CA MET A 247 16.45 -10.36 12.52
C MET A 247 16.24 -11.76 13.07
N THR A 248 17.26 -12.64 13.01
CA THR A 248 17.13 -14.06 13.35
C THR A 248 16.51 -14.31 14.72
N ASP A 249 17.03 -13.67 15.78
CA ASP A 249 16.53 -13.86 17.15
C ASP A 249 15.06 -13.41 17.29
N TRP A 250 14.68 -12.31 16.63
CA TRP A 250 13.31 -11.82 16.65
C TRP A 250 12.37 -12.72 15.86
N LEU A 251 12.82 -13.23 14.70
CA LEU A 251 12.05 -14.15 13.88
C LEU A 251 11.75 -15.43 14.66
N GLU A 252 12.71 -16.01 15.37
CA GLU A 252 12.45 -17.19 16.23
C GLU A 252 11.34 -16.91 17.25
N GLY A 253 11.36 -15.75 17.91
CA GLY A 253 10.29 -15.33 18.82
C GLY A 253 8.93 -15.18 18.12
N TYR A 254 8.90 -14.63 16.91
CA TYR A 254 7.68 -14.46 16.12
C TYR A 254 7.09 -15.79 15.66
N TYR A 255 7.92 -16.68 15.10
CA TYR A 255 7.50 -18.00 14.65
C TYR A 255 7.05 -18.89 15.81
N ALA A 256 7.70 -18.80 16.98
CA ALA A 256 7.24 -19.47 18.18
C ALA A 256 5.86 -18.95 18.64
N LYS A 257 5.58 -17.66 18.50
CA LYS A 257 4.24 -17.10 18.79
C LYS A 257 3.21 -17.55 17.76
N MET A 258 3.55 -17.56 16.48
CA MET A 258 2.68 -18.07 15.42
C MET A 258 2.34 -19.55 15.63
N ASP A 259 3.31 -20.38 16.04
CA ASP A 259 3.09 -21.80 16.37
C ASP A 259 2.18 -22.00 17.60
N LYS A 260 2.18 -21.06 18.55
CA LYS A 260 1.18 -21.08 19.64
C LYS A 260 -0.22 -20.75 19.11
N LEU A 261 -0.35 -19.77 18.21
CA LEU A 261 -1.62 -19.40 17.60
C LEU A 261 -2.20 -20.53 16.74
N THR A 262 -1.37 -21.28 16.00
CA THR A 262 -1.85 -22.45 15.22
C THR A 262 -2.42 -23.57 16.09
N LYS A 263 -2.11 -23.59 17.39
CA LYS A 263 -2.64 -24.55 18.37
C LYS A 263 -3.85 -24.02 19.14
N SER A 264 -4.15 -22.72 19.04
CA SER A 264 -5.32 -22.13 19.69
C SER A 264 -6.62 -22.70 19.10
N PRO A 265 -7.55 -23.20 19.92
CA PRO A 265 -8.84 -23.65 19.45
C PRO A 265 -9.80 -22.50 19.12
N THR A 266 -9.49 -21.26 19.52
CA THR A 266 -10.38 -20.10 19.28
C THR A 266 -10.22 -19.51 17.88
N LEU A 267 -9.12 -19.85 17.20
CA LEU A 267 -8.88 -19.42 15.82
C LEU A 267 -9.56 -20.34 14.78
N PRO A 268 -10.23 -19.76 13.77
CA PRO A 268 -10.78 -20.51 12.65
C PRO A 268 -9.72 -21.38 11.95
N PRO A 269 -10.08 -22.61 11.51
CA PRO A 269 -9.14 -23.51 10.83
C PRO A 269 -8.43 -22.88 9.64
N ARG A 270 -9.13 -22.06 8.83
CA ARG A 270 -8.55 -21.33 7.69
C ARG A 270 -7.33 -20.50 8.09
N LEU A 271 -7.41 -19.76 9.20
CA LEU A 271 -6.33 -18.89 9.66
C LEU A 271 -5.17 -19.69 10.24
N ARG A 272 -5.47 -20.81 10.92
CA ARG A 272 -4.47 -21.75 11.41
C ARG A 272 -3.67 -22.36 10.25
N PHE A 273 -4.34 -22.80 9.19
CA PHE A 273 -3.68 -23.27 7.97
C PHE A 273 -2.85 -22.18 7.31
N MET A 274 -3.36 -20.95 7.25
CA MET A 274 -2.60 -19.82 6.67
C MET A 274 -1.31 -19.51 7.44
N LEU A 275 -1.29 -19.67 8.75
CA LEU A 275 -0.08 -19.53 9.56
C LEU A 275 0.86 -20.74 9.40
N MET A 276 0.31 -21.96 9.34
CA MET A 276 1.07 -23.18 9.06
C MET A 276 1.78 -23.12 7.71
N ASP A 277 1.10 -22.63 6.66
CA ASP A 277 1.66 -22.47 5.31
C ASP A 277 2.90 -21.56 5.34
N VAL A 278 2.88 -20.48 6.11
CA VAL A 278 4.02 -19.55 6.25
C VAL A 278 5.17 -20.16 7.06
N ILE A 279 4.84 -20.90 8.13
CA ILE A 279 5.83 -21.64 8.93
C ILE A 279 6.53 -22.68 8.05
N ASP A 280 5.76 -23.43 7.27
CA ASP A 280 6.29 -24.47 6.40
C ASP A 280 7.05 -23.86 5.22
N LEU A 281 6.61 -22.72 4.68
CA LEU A 281 7.36 -21.98 3.65
C LEU A 281 8.77 -21.61 4.14
N ARG A 282 8.92 -21.16 5.39
CA ARG A 282 10.24 -20.88 6.00
C ARG A 282 11.07 -22.16 6.16
N LYS A 283 10.48 -23.26 6.64
CA LYS A 283 11.18 -24.56 6.78
C LYS A 283 11.70 -25.10 5.44
N HIS A 284 11.00 -24.82 4.35
CA HIS A 284 11.41 -25.18 2.99
C HIS A 284 12.27 -24.09 2.33
N HIS A 285 12.95 -23.24 3.13
CA HIS A 285 13.85 -22.18 2.66
C HIS A 285 13.22 -21.27 1.60
N TRP A 286 11.96 -20.87 1.82
CA TRP A 286 11.24 -19.88 1.00
C TRP A 286 11.01 -20.28 -0.47
N GLN A 287 11.10 -21.57 -0.78
CA GLN A 287 10.84 -22.10 -2.12
C GLN A 287 9.33 -22.15 -2.40
N SER A 288 8.77 -21.05 -2.90
CA SER A 288 7.36 -20.96 -3.29
C SER A 288 7.13 -21.36 -4.75
N LYS A 289 6.07 -22.14 -5.01
CA LYS A 289 5.61 -22.48 -6.37
C LYS A 289 4.76 -21.37 -7.04
N ASN A 290 4.42 -20.28 -6.34
CA ASN A 290 3.41 -19.29 -6.76
C ASN A 290 3.84 -17.83 -6.51
N LYS A 291 4.95 -17.35 -7.12
CA LYS A 291 5.45 -15.97 -6.92
C LYS A 291 4.64 -14.85 -7.64
N GLU A 292 3.59 -15.14 -8.42
CA GLU A 292 2.94 -14.14 -9.29
C GLU A 292 1.45 -13.85 -8.99
N LYS A 293 1.16 -13.14 -7.91
CA LYS A 293 -0.20 -12.57 -7.68
C LYS A 293 -0.18 -11.04 -7.50
N GLY A 294 0.61 -10.36 -8.33
CA GLY A 294 0.57 -8.91 -8.47
C GLY A 294 -0.44 -8.47 -9.54
N PRO A 295 -0.83 -7.19 -9.56
CA PRO A 295 -1.55 -6.63 -10.71
C PRO A 295 -0.71 -6.86 -11.97
N LYS A 296 -1.30 -7.53 -12.96
CA LYS A 296 -0.68 -7.82 -14.26
C LYS A 296 -1.09 -6.76 -15.27
N THR A 297 -0.25 -6.52 -16.26
CA THR A 297 -0.60 -5.65 -17.41
C THR A 297 -1.72 -6.29 -18.24
N ILE A 298 -2.46 -5.48 -19.00
CA ILE A 298 -3.48 -6.01 -19.91
C ILE A 298 -2.83 -6.99 -20.91
N ALA A 299 -1.62 -6.70 -21.38
CA ALA A 299 -0.87 -7.58 -22.26
C ALA A 299 -0.57 -8.95 -21.61
N GLU A 300 -0.08 -8.97 -20.37
CA GLU A 300 0.15 -10.21 -19.62
C GLU A 300 -1.14 -10.97 -19.34
N VAL A 301 -2.26 -10.29 -19.09
CA VAL A 301 -3.58 -10.94 -18.94
C VAL A 301 -4.04 -11.59 -20.24
N HIS A 302 -3.85 -10.92 -21.39
CA HIS A 302 -4.20 -11.48 -22.69
C HIS A 302 -3.25 -12.63 -23.08
N GLU A 303 -1.97 -12.52 -22.74
CA GLU A 303 -0.98 -13.58 -22.98
C GLU A 303 -1.23 -14.81 -22.09
N ASP A 304 -1.54 -14.61 -20.81
CA ASP A 304 -1.92 -15.68 -19.89
C ASP A 304 -3.25 -16.34 -20.31
N ALA A 305 -4.22 -15.54 -20.77
CA ALA A 305 -5.48 -16.06 -21.31
C ALA A 305 -5.24 -16.88 -22.59
N ALA A 306 -4.42 -16.40 -23.51
CA ALA A 306 -4.07 -17.10 -24.75
C ALA A 306 -3.30 -18.41 -24.47
N LYS A 307 -2.34 -18.39 -23.52
CA LYS A 307 -1.63 -19.60 -23.08
C LYS A 307 -2.56 -20.59 -22.40
N ALA A 308 -3.47 -20.13 -21.55
CA ALA A 308 -4.46 -20.99 -20.91
C ALA A 308 -5.46 -21.58 -21.91
N GLU A 309 -5.82 -20.83 -22.96
CA GLU A 309 -6.69 -21.30 -24.03
C GLU A 309 -6.00 -22.33 -24.92
N GLN A 310 -4.73 -22.10 -25.30
CA GLN A 310 -3.90 -23.09 -25.99
C GLN A 310 -3.68 -24.36 -25.16
N GLN A 311 -3.46 -24.24 -23.84
CA GLN A 311 -3.35 -25.40 -22.95
C GLN A 311 -4.67 -26.18 -22.84
N LYS A 312 -5.81 -25.49 -22.78
CA LYS A 312 -7.13 -26.14 -22.81
C LYS A 312 -7.42 -26.82 -24.15
N GLU A 313 -6.99 -26.22 -25.26
CA GLU A 313 -7.21 -26.76 -26.59
C GLU A 313 -6.31 -27.97 -26.86
N THR A 314 -5.04 -27.92 -26.46
CA THR A 314 -4.12 -29.06 -26.51
C THR A 314 -4.57 -30.20 -25.59
N ALA A 315 -5.05 -29.91 -24.38
CA ALA A 315 -5.64 -30.92 -23.49
C ALA A 315 -6.92 -31.55 -24.08
N ARG A 316 -7.79 -30.76 -24.73
CA ARG A 316 -8.97 -31.27 -25.46
C ARG A 316 -8.59 -32.17 -26.63
N GLN A 317 -7.59 -31.79 -27.42
CA GLN A 317 -7.11 -32.60 -28.54
C GLN A 317 -6.46 -33.91 -28.06
N GLN A 318 -5.74 -33.89 -26.94
CA GLN A 318 -5.20 -35.12 -26.32
C GLN A 318 -6.30 -36.03 -25.79
N MET A 319 -7.35 -35.49 -25.16
CA MET A 319 -8.51 -36.28 -24.74
C MET A 319 -9.27 -36.91 -25.93
N GLN A 320 -9.43 -36.18 -27.04
CA GLN A 320 -10.07 -36.74 -28.24
C GLN A 320 -9.25 -37.88 -28.86
N LYS A 321 -7.91 -37.76 -28.92
CA LYS A 321 -7.01 -38.83 -29.38
C LYS A 321 -7.05 -40.07 -28.50
N ASN A 322 -7.18 -39.91 -27.18
CA ASN A 322 -7.31 -41.05 -26.27
C ASN A 322 -8.68 -41.74 -26.32
N THR A 323 -9.72 -41.05 -26.80
CA THR A 323 -11.07 -41.63 -26.91
C THR A 323 -11.22 -42.44 -28.21
N SER A 324 -10.56 -42.03 -29.30
CA SER A 324 -10.54 -42.76 -30.57
C SER A 324 -9.66 -44.01 -30.57
N GLY A 325 -8.69 -44.11 -29.66
CA GLY A 325 -7.87 -45.32 -29.48
C GLY A 325 -8.56 -46.47 -28.74
N ARG A 326 -9.73 -46.24 -28.12
CA ARG A 326 -10.42 -47.24 -27.27
C ARG A 326 -11.57 -47.96 -27.96
N ASN A 327 -11.92 -47.57 -29.19
CA ASN A 327 -12.97 -48.20 -30.02
C ASN A 327 -12.41 -49.16 -31.08
N ASN A 328 -11.11 -49.49 -31.04
CA ASN A 328 -10.47 -50.35 -32.04
C ASN A 328 -9.70 -51.53 -31.41
N SER A 329 -10.18 -52.05 -30.27
CA SER A 329 -9.71 -53.30 -29.65
C SER A 329 -10.85 -54.27 -29.44
#